data_AF-A0A0W8DML5-F1
#
_entry.id   AF-A0A0W8DML5-F1
#
_cell.length_a   1.000
_cell.length_b   1.000
_cell.length_c   1.000
_cell.angle_alpha   90.00
_cell.angle_beta   90.00
_cell.angle_gamma   90.00
#
_symmetry.space_group_name_H-M   'P 1'
#
loop_
_entity.id
_entity.type
_entity.pdbx_description
1 polymer ?
#
loop_
_entity_poly.entity_id
_entity_poly.type
_entity_poly.pdbx_seq_one_letter_code
_entity_poly.pdbx_strand_id
1 'polypeptide(L)'
;MPPAVRNWRGQLAPKDRRDWKRFSRLLRREYVKSRMSEPERYYTMSKYKDETALAFLYRLNLDAERADLNFRKSSADRERHIKRFIKKLSDDQLKRTLKSQSFGRVPDLEFVLKQQEEVRQKDGPSARQSRDFRADNAIRDRYKPRRQDQAYVTQGDEDSGYDEVDEREQSWHPECPDA
;
A
#
# COMPACT_ATOMS: atom_id res chain seq x y z
N MET A 1 25.34 10.57 -4.23
CA MET A 1 25.81 11.06 -2.91
C MET A 1 25.79 12.59 -2.96
N PRO A 2 25.13 13.31 -2.03
CA PRO A 2 25.02 14.77 -2.08
C PRO A 2 26.40 15.45 -2.13
N PRO A 3 26.56 16.60 -2.83
CA PRO A 3 27.85 17.29 -2.95
C PRO A 3 28.51 17.60 -1.60
N ALA A 4 27.72 18.01 -0.61
CA ALA A 4 28.20 18.25 0.75
C ALA A 4 28.87 17.01 1.38
N VAL A 5 28.30 15.82 1.20
CA VAL A 5 28.83 14.57 1.76
C VAL A 5 30.10 14.13 1.02
N ARG A 6 30.18 14.35 -0.30
CA ARG A 6 31.40 14.09 -1.09
C ARG A 6 32.55 15.00 -0.67
N ASN A 7 32.26 16.29 -0.49
CA ASN A 7 33.25 17.29 -0.07
C ASN A 7 33.74 17.02 1.36
N TRP A 8 32.82 16.72 2.29
CA TRP A 8 33.17 16.31 3.65
C TRP A 8 34.03 15.04 3.67
N ARG A 9 33.67 14.02 2.87
CA ARG A 9 34.50 12.81 2.75
C ARG A 9 35.93 13.18 2.33
N GLY A 10 36.10 14.13 1.42
CA GLY A 10 37.39 14.64 0.97
C GLY A 10 38.29 15.21 2.08
N GLN A 11 37.69 15.72 3.16
CA GLN A 11 38.41 16.28 4.31
C GLN A 11 38.92 15.20 5.29
N LEU A 12 38.42 13.96 5.20
CA LEU A 12 38.82 12.88 6.10
C LEU A 12 40.23 12.36 5.78
N ALA A 13 40.96 11.93 6.81
CA ALA A 13 42.26 11.33 6.65
C ALA A 13 42.18 10.08 5.72
N PRO A 14 43.21 9.80 4.90
CA PRO A 14 43.18 8.67 3.96
C PRO A 14 42.90 7.32 4.63
N LYS A 15 43.35 7.12 5.88
CA LYS A 15 43.10 5.92 6.68
C LYS A 15 41.61 5.73 7.01
N ASP A 16 40.88 6.82 7.21
CA ASP A 16 39.46 6.80 7.58
C ASP A 16 38.57 6.75 6.33
N ARG A 17 39.05 7.20 5.17
CA ARG A 17 38.35 7.09 3.88
C ARG A 17 38.41 5.71 3.24
N ARG A 18 39.52 4.98 3.45
CA ARG A 18 39.81 3.69 2.79
C ARG A 18 39.25 2.49 3.57
N ASP A 19 39.10 2.61 4.88
CA ASP A 19 38.47 1.60 5.72
C ASP A 19 36.95 1.85 5.82
N TRP A 20 36.14 0.92 5.31
CA TRP A 20 34.69 1.05 5.32
C TRP A 20 34.08 1.11 6.72
N LYS A 21 34.63 0.38 7.70
CA LYS A 21 34.15 0.36 9.08
C LYS A 21 34.42 1.69 9.79
N ARG A 22 35.56 2.32 9.51
CA ARG A 22 35.91 3.67 10.01
C ARG A 22 35.07 4.74 9.31
N PHE A 23 35.02 4.70 7.98
CA PHE A 23 34.25 5.64 7.18
C PHE A 23 32.78 5.64 7.57
N SER A 24 32.13 4.47 7.61
CA SER A 24 30.71 4.34 7.94
C SER A 24 30.37 4.82 9.36
N ARG A 25 31.29 4.68 10.32
CA ARG A 25 31.12 5.21 11.68
C ARG A 25 31.20 6.73 11.74
N LEU A 26 32.14 7.34 11.02
CA LEU A 26 32.22 8.79 10.90
C LEU A 26 31.01 9.36 10.15
N LEU A 27 30.60 8.71 9.07
CA LEU A 27 29.44 9.10 8.28
C LEU A 27 28.16 9.07 9.12
N ARG A 28 27.96 7.99 9.89
CA ARG A 28 26.86 7.89 10.86
C ARG A 28 26.94 9.02 11.89
N ARG A 29 28.11 9.28 12.49
CA ARG A 29 28.25 10.33 13.49
C ARG A 29 27.92 11.73 12.96
N GLU A 30 28.36 12.05 11.74
CA GLU A 30 28.22 13.38 11.16
C GLU A 30 26.80 13.64 10.62
N TYR A 31 26.26 12.65 9.89
CA TYR A 31 25.03 12.84 9.12
C TYR A 31 23.81 12.11 9.70
N VAL A 32 24.01 11.07 10.50
CA VAL A 32 22.91 10.44 11.24
C VAL A 32 22.77 11.17 12.57
N LYS A 33 21.99 12.25 12.55
CA LYS A 33 21.46 12.83 13.78
C LYS A 33 20.45 11.83 14.35
N SER A 34 20.85 11.11 15.40
CA SER A 34 19.92 10.22 16.10
C SER A 34 18.84 11.09 16.71
N ARG A 35 17.66 11.15 16.07
CA ARG A 35 16.55 12.01 16.53
C ARG A 35 15.98 11.53 17.87
N MET A 36 16.17 10.24 18.20
CA MET A 36 15.78 9.61 19.46
C MET A 36 16.67 8.39 19.71
N SER A 37 17.00 8.09 20.97
CA SER A 37 17.70 6.84 21.34
C SER A 37 16.85 5.60 21.00
N GLU A 38 17.46 4.40 20.91
CA GLU A 38 16.73 3.17 20.59
C GLU A 38 15.59 2.86 21.59
N PRO A 39 15.81 2.96 22.92
CA PRO A 39 14.72 2.83 23.89
C PRO A 39 13.66 3.92 23.72
N GLU A 40 14.07 5.16 23.48
CA GLU A 40 13.14 6.27 23.30
C GLU A 40 12.24 6.07 22.08
N ARG A 41 12.79 5.59 20.96
CA ARG A 41 12.00 5.19 19.78
C ARG A 41 10.94 4.17 20.14
N TYR A 42 11.30 3.12 20.87
CA TYR A 42 10.37 2.08 21.31
C TYR A 42 9.26 2.63 22.22
N TYR A 43 9.62 3.44 23.22
CA TYR A 43 8.66 3.94 24.21
C TYR A 43 7.70 4.99 23.64
N THR A 44 8.18 5.83 22.71
CA THR A 44 7.41 6.90 22.08
C THR A 44 6.57 6.42 20.89
N MET A 45 6.91 5.28 20.28
CA MET A 45 6.24 4.76 19.09
C MET A 45 4.71 4.74 19.20
N SER A 46 4.06 5.15 18.12
CA SER A 46 2.60 5.14 17.95
C SER A 46 2.23 4.54 16.61
N LYS A 47 1.03 3.95 16.53
CA LYS A 47 0.46 3.40 15.30
C LYS A 47 0.13 4.56 14.34
N TYR A 48 0.44 4.42 13.05
CA TYR A 48 0.00 5.39 12.05
C TYR A 48 -1.50 5.20 11.72
N LYS A 49 -2.13 6.22 11.12
CA LYS A 49 -3.58 6.20 10.80
C LYS A 49 -3.92 5.02 9.88
N ASP A 50 -3.16 4.84 8.81
CA ASP A 50 -3.43 3.87 7.75
C ASP A 50 -2.66 2.55 7.91
N GLU A 51 -1.87 2.42 8.99
CA GLU A 51 -1.12 1.20 9.30
C GLU A 51 -2.07 0.14 9.89
N THR A 52 -1.95 -1.12 9.48
CA THR A 52 -2.70 -2.22 10.09
C THR A 52 -2.15 -2.52 11.49
N ALA A 53 -2.95 -3.15 12.36
CA ALA A 53 -2.46 -3.53 13.69
C ALA A 53 -1.27 -4.51 13.59
N LEU A 54 -1.27 -5.40 12.59
CA LEU A 54 -0.20 -6.34 12.33
C LEU A 54 1.09 -5.64 11.88
N ALA A 55 1.01 -4.70 10.94
CA ALA A 55 2.15 -3.90 10.50
C ALA A 55 2.78 -3.10 11.67
N PHE A 56 1.93 -2.52 12.52
CA PHE A 56 2.39 -1.83 13.72
C PHE A 56 3.11 -2.76 14.71
N LEU A 57 2.62 -4.00 14.89
CA LEU A 57 3.29 -5.00 15.72
C LEU A 57 4.70 -5.30 15.20
N TYR A 58 4.86 -5.51 13.89
CA TYR A 58 6.17 -5.79 13.30
C TYR A 58 7.16 -4.65 13.49
N ARG A 59 6.73 -3.40 13.31
CA ARG A 59 7.56 -2.23 13.58
C ARG A 59 7.94 -2.13 15.06
N LEU A 60 7.02 -2.47 15.96
CA LEU A 60 7.23 -2.38 17.41
C LEU A 60 8.19 -3.47 17.90
N ASN A 61 8.09 -4.67 17.34
CA ASN A 61 9.02 -5.78 17.58
C ASN A 61 10.46 -5.38 17.19
N LEU A 62 10.62 -4.76 16.02
CA LEU A 62 11.93 -4.32 15.53
C LEU A 62 12.58 -3.29 16.46
N ASP A 63 11.82 -2.28 16.90
CA ASP A 63 12.35 -1.26 17.80
C ASP A 63 12.54 -1.80 19.24
N ALA A 64 11.78 -2.82 19.66
CA ALA A 64 12.01 -3.52 20.92
C ALA A 64 13.32 -4.34 20.91
N GLU A 65 13.63 -5.00 19.80
CA GLU A 65 14.92 -5.70 19.64
C GLU A 65 16.09 -4.72 19.67
N ARG A 66 15.96 -3.56 19.01
CA ARG A 66 16.97 -2.50 19.05
C ARG A 66 17.12 -1.87 20.43
N ALA A 67 16.08 -1.90 21.25
CA ALA A 67 16.12 -1.44 22.64
C ALA A 67 16.57 -2.56 23.62
N ASP A 68 17.12 -3.66 23.11
CA ASP A 68 17.59 -4.83 23.89
C ASP A 68 16.51 -5.45 24.80
N LEU A 69 15.24 -5.41 24.38
CA LEU A 69 14.15 -6.04 25.14
C LEU A 69 14.08 -7.54 24.86
N ASN A 70 14.16 -8.34 25.92
CA ASN A 70 14.13 -9.79 25.84
C ASN A 70 12.72 -10.39 25.71
N PHE A 71 11.80 -9.72 25.00
CA PHE A 71 10.37 -10.11 24.93
C PHE A 71 10.12 -11.50 24.30
N ARG A 72 11.10 -12.06 23.58
CA ARG A 72 11.02 -13.45 23.08
C ARG A 72 11.31 -14.50 24.14
N LYS A 73 12.16 -14.19 25.13
CA LYS A 73 12.63 -15.14 26.15
C LYS A 73 12.00 -14.88 27.52
N SER A 74 11.97 -13.62 27.93
CA SER A 74 11.44 -13.16 29.21
C SER A 74 9.92 -13.00 29.15
N SER A 75 9.21 -13.75 30.00
CA SER A 75 7.75 -13.65 30.10
C SER A 75 7.30 -12.25 30.55
N ALA A 76 8.02 -11.67 31.51
CA ALA A 76 7.70 -10.34 32.04
C ALA A 76 7.92 -9.22 30.99
N ASP A 77 9.00 -9.30 30.21
CA ASP A 77 9.23 -8.34 29.11
C ASP A 77 8.19 -8.51 28.02
N ARG A 78 7.84 -9.76 27.68
CA ARG A 78 6.80 -10.06 26.70
C ARG A 78 5.46 -9.48 27.09
N GLU A 79 5.04 -9.71 28.32
CA GLU A 79 3.77 -9.20 28.82
C GLU A 79 3.73 -7.67 28.79
N ARG A 80 4.80 -7.01 29.25
CA ARG A 80 4.93 -5.55 29.17
C ARG A 80 4.88 -5.05 27.73
N HIS A 81 5.54 -5.75 26.82
CA HIS A 81 5.58 -5.41 25.40
C HIS A 81 4.20 -5.53 24.75
N ILE A 82 3.48 -6.63 24.99
CA ILE A 82 2.12 -6.85 24.46
C ILE A 82 1.14 -5.83 25.06
N LYS A 83 1.21 -5.58 26.37
CA LYS A 83 0.40 -4.53 27.02
C LYS A 83 0.63 -3.15 26.38
N ARG A 84 1.89 -2.84 26.02
CA ARG A 84 2.23 -1.59 25.32
C ARG A 84 1.65 -1.54 23.91
N PHE A 85 1.78 -2.62 23.15
CA PHE A 85 1.16 -2.75 21.83
C PHE A 85 -0.34 -2.44 21.91
N ILE A 86 -1.07 -3.13 22.79
CA ILE A 86 -2.51 -2.96 22.98
C ILE A 86 -2.86 -1.51 23.36
N LYS A 87 -2.07 -0.89 24.26
CA LYS A 87 -2.28 0.50 24.69
C LYS A 87 -2.18 1.50 23.52
N LYS A 88 -1.34 1.23 22.53
CA LYS A 88 -1.05 2.13 21.39
C LYS A 88 -1.97 1.91 20.19
N LEU A 89 -2.86 0.92 20.22
CA LEU A 89 -3.87 0.73 19.19
C LEU A 89 -4.91 1.86 19.22
N SER A 90 -5.56 2.12 18.09
CA SER A 90 -6.70 3.04 17.99
C SER A 90 -8.05 2.32 18.07
N ASP A 91 -8.12 1.08 17.59
CA ASP A 91 -9.35 0.26 17.55
C ASP A 91 -9.70 -0.28 18.94
N ASP A 92 -10.76 0.25 19.54
CA ASP A 92 -11.19 -0.13 20.90
C ASP A 92 -11.82 -1.52 20.98
N GLN A 93 -12.44 -2.01 19.90
CA GLN A 93 -12.98 -3.35 19.88
C GLN A 93 -11.84 -4.37 19.85
N LEU A 94 -10.85 -4.16 18.99
CA LEU A 94 -9.62 -4.96 18.96
C LEU A 94 -8.91 -4.94 20.32
N LYS A 95 -8.80 -3.77 20.98
CA LYS A 95 -8.21 -3.69 22.33
C LYS A 95 -8.93 -4.57 23.34
N ARG A 96 -10.27 -4.59 23.32
CA ARG A 96 -11.07 -5.41 24.26
C ARG A 96 -10.77 -6.89 24.05
N THR A 97 -10.81 -7.36 22.81
CA THR A 97 -10.50 -8.74 22.43
C THR A 97 -9.09 -9.15 22.86
N LEU A 98 -8.09 -8.30 22.60
CA LEU A 98 -6.71 -8.59 22.98
C LEU A 98 -6.47 -8.54 24.50
N LYS A 99 -7.23 -7.73 25.25
CA LYS A 99 -7.13 -7.67 26.73
C LYS A 99 -7.72 -8.88 27.42
N SER A 100 -8.75 -9.51 26.84
CA SER A 100 -9.35 -10.72 27.40
C SER A 100 -8.47 -11.96 27.21
N GLN A 101 -7.48 -11.90 26.32
CA GLN A 101 -6.62 -13.03 26.00
C GLN A 101 -5.22 -12.84 26.61
N SER A 102 -4.66 -13.91 27.17
CA SER A 102 -3.25 -13.97 27.55
C SER A 102 -2.43 -14.57 26.41
N PHE A 103 -1.30 -13.93 26.08
CA PHE A 103 -0.43 -14.37 25.00
C PHE A 103 0.88 -14.91 25.56
N GLY A 104 1.00 -16.23 25.54
CA GLY A 104 2.21 -16.93 25.96
C GLY A 104 3.39 -16.69 25.02
N ARG A 105 3.13 -16.39 23.74
CA ARG A 105 4.16 -16.05 22.74
C ARG A 105 3.65 -14.97 21.79
N VAL A 106 4.58 -14.23 21.19
CA VAL A 106 4.26 -13.18 20.20
C VAL A 106 3.63 -13.74 18.92
N PRO A 107 4.04 -14.92 18.39
CA PRO A 107 3.36 -15.52 17.24
C PRO A 107 1.88 -15.84 17.47
N ASP A 108 1.48 -16.14 18.71
CA ASP A 108 0.08 -16.39 19.05
C ASP A 108 -0.74 -15.09 18.90
N LEU A 109 -0.17 -13.93 19.27
CA LEU A 109 -0.75 -12.61 19.03
C LEU A 109 -0.81 -12.30 17.53
N GLU A 110 0.27 -12.57 16.79
CA GLU A 110 0.30 -12.36 15.34
C GLU A 110 -0.78 -13.15 14.62
N PHE A 111 -1.03 -14.39 15.04
CA PHE A 111 -2.08 -15.23 14.47
C PHE A 111 -3.46 -14.60 14.64
N VAL A 112 -3.80 -14.13 15.85
CA VAL A 112 -5.08 -13.46 16.11
C VAL A 112 -5.23 -12.20 15.25
N LEU A 113 -4.16 -11.41 15.11
CA LEU A 113 -4.18 -10.21 14.28
C LEU A 113 -4.41 -10.53 12.79
N LYS A 114 -3.78 -11.60 12.26
CA LYS A 114 -3.99 -12.06 10.89
C LYS A 114 -5.44 -12.47 10.64
N GLN A 115 -6.03 -13.25 11.55
CA GLN A 115 -7.44 -13.64 11.43
C GLN A 115 -8.37 -12.43 11.38
N GLN A 116 -8.13 -11.43 12.23
CA GLN A 116 -8.98 -10.24 12.26
C GLN A 116 -8.81 -9.35 11.01
N GLU A 117 -7.61 -9.29 10.44
CA GLU A 117 -7.38 -8.59 9.19
C GLU A 117 -8.08 -9.28 8.00
N GLU A 118 -8.05 -10.62 7.95
CA GLU A 118 -8.75 -11.39 6.92
C GLU A 118 -10.27 -11.20 6.98
N VAL A 119 -10.86 -11.21 8.18
CA VAL A 119 -12.29 -10.93 8.38
C VAL A 119 -12.64 -9.52 7.90
N ARG A 120 -11.84 -8.51 8.28
CA ARG A 120 -12.03 -7.12 7.83
C ARG A 120 -11.96 -6.96 6.31
N GLN A 121 -11.12 -7.74 5.62
CA GLN A 121 -11.03 -7.70 4.16
C GLN A 121 -12.25 -8.35 3.49
N LYS A 122 -12.81 -9.41 4.09
CA LYS A 122 -14.03 -10.08 3.59
C LYS A 122 -15.30 -9.25 3.79
N ASP A 123 -15.35 -8.44 4.85
CA ASP A 123 -16.47 -7.55 5.16
C ASP A 123 -16.43 -6.20 4.41
N GLY A 124 -15.34 -5.91 3.70
CA GLY A 124 -15.29 -4.78 2.75
C GLY A 124 -16.29 -4.99 1.60
N PRO A 125 -16.78 -3.93 0.94
CA PRO A 125 -17.73 -4.07 -0.16
C PRO A 125 -17.12 -4.99 -1.22
N SER A 126 -17.62 -6.22 -1.26
CA SER A 126 -17.35 -7.15 -2.34
C SER A 126 -17.64 -6.40 -3.63
N ALA A 127 -16.64 -6.27 -4.49
CA ALA A 127 -16.84 -5.88 -5.88
C ALA A 127 -17.73 -6.97 -6.49
N ARG A 128 -19.05 -6.83 -6.27
CA ARG A 128 -20.07 -7.64 -6.90
C ARG A 128 -19.87 -7.40 -8.38
N GLN A 129 -19.34 -8.43 -9.04
CA GLN A 129 -19.38 -8.55 -10.49
C GLN A 129 -20.72 -7.99 -10.96
N SER A 130 -20.68 -6.94 -11.77
CA SER A 130 -21.85 -6.46 -12.50
C SER A 130 -22.38 -7.66 -13.27
N ARG A 131 -23.42 -8.30 -12.73
CA ARG A 131 -24.21 -9.24 -13.50
C ARG A 131 -25.00 -8.36 -14.44
N ASP A 132 -24.43 -8.14 -15.61
CA ASP A 132 -25.13 -7.58 -16.74
C ASP A 132 -26.25 -8.56 -17.07
N PHE A 133 -27.41 -8.31 -16.47
CA PHE A 133 -28.67 -8.95 -16.82
C PHE A 133 -29.07 -8.42 -18.20
N ARG A 134 -28.42 -8.94 -19.25
CA ARG A 134 -28.88 -8.73 -20.62
C ARG A 134 -30.05 -9.68 -20.86
N ALA A 135 -31.25 -9.17 -20.68
CA ALA A 135 -32.47 -9.84 -21.08
C ALA A 135 -32.57 -9.85 -22.61
N ASP A 136 -31.93 -10.82 -23.28
CA ASP A 136 -32.23 -11.14 -24.68
C ASP A 136 -33.48 -12.03 -24.73
N ASN A 137 -34.65 -11.40 -24.70
CA ASN A 137 -35.89 -12.02 -25.16
C ASN A 137 -36.34 -11.30 -26.43
N ALA A 138 -35.79 -11.71 -27.57
CA ALA A 138 -36.29 -11.24 -28.86
C ALA A 138 -36.33 -12.39 -29.86
N ILE A 139 -37.37 -13.24 -29.80
CA ILE A 139 -37.92 -13.87 -31.01
C ILE A 139 -39.43 -14.08 -30.85
N ARG A 140 -40.21 -13.27 -31.57
CA ARG A 140 -41.23 -13.70 -32.56
C ARG A 140 -42.21 -12.55 -32.77
N ASP A 141 -41.91 -11.66 -33.69
CA ASP A 141 -42.99 -10.95 -34.38
C ASP A 141 -43.18 -11.53 -35.78
N ARG A 142 -44.43 -11.86 -36.05
CA ARG A 142 -44.87 -12.75 -37.10
C ARG A 142 -45.31 -11.86 -38.26
N TYR A 143 -44.60 -11.99 -39.37
CA TYR A 143 -44.94 -11.47 -40.70
C TYR A 143 -46.43 -11.14 -40.93
N LYS A 144 -46.68 -9.91 -41.41
CA LYS A 144 -47.81 -9.60 -42.31
C LYS A 144 -47.30 -8.74 -43.47
N PRO A 145 -47.33 -9.24 -44.72
CA PRO A 145 -47.23 -8.37 -45.88
C PRO A 145 -48.65 -8.01 -46.38
N ARG A 146 -48.80 -6.81 -46.94
CA ARG A 146 -49.15 -6.57 -48.35
C ARG A 146 -50.01 -5.30 -48.54
N ARG A 147 -49.64 -4.57 -49.61
CA ARG A 147 -50.41 -3.60 -50.43
C ARG A 147 -50.42 -2.16 -49.94
N GLN A 148 -50.32 -1.13 -50.76
CA GLN A 148 -49.87 -0.88 -52.14
C GLN A 148 -50.04 0.64 -52.30
N ASP A 149 -49.19 1.26 -53.13
CA ASP A 149 -49.47 2.51 -53.87
C ASP A 149 -49.57 3.84 -53.08
N GLN A 150 -48.57 4.72 -53.24
CA GLN A 150 -48.73 5.99 -53.98
C GLN A 150 -47.49 6.89 -53.85
N ALA A 151 -47.08 7.42 -55.00
CA ALA A 151 -46.06 8.44 -55.19
C ALA A 151 -46.57 9.84 -54.83
N TYR A 152 -45.68 10.73 -54.39
CA TYR A 152 -45.51 12.05 -55.01
C TYR A 152 -44.16 12.67 -54.60
N VAL A 153 -43.55 13.32 -55.58
CA VAL A 153 -42.36 14.17 -55.51
C VAL A 153 -42.71 15.48 -54.82
N THR A 154 -41.82 16.05 -53.98
CA THR A 154 -41.59 17.50 -53.93
C THR A 154 -40.16 17.79 -53.46
N GLN A 155 -39.50 18.67 -54.21
CA GLN A 155 -38.19 19.27 -53.96
C GLN A 155 -38.16 20.12 -52.68
N GLY A 156 -36.97 20.26 -52.10
CA GLY A 156 -36.66 21.25 -51.08
C GLY A 156 -35.19 21.16 -50.72
N ASP A 157 -34.39 22.00 -51.39
CA ASP A 157 -32.96 22.26 -51.18
C ASP A 157 -32.62 22.77 -49.76
N GLU A 158 -31.31 22.98 -49.53
CA GLU A 158 -30.59 23.57 -48.37
C GLU A 158 -29.88 22.48 -47.53
N ASP A 159 -28.68 22.04 -47.90
CA ASP A 159 -27.35 22.70 -47.85
C ASP A 159 -26.84 23.02 -46.42
N SER A 160 -25.53 22.85 -46.20
CA SER A 160 -24.76 22.77 -44.95
C SER A 160 -24.58 21.32 -44.47
N GLY A 161 -23.50 20.58 -44.80
CA GLY A 161 -22.08 20.97 -44.69
C GLY A 161 -21.78 21.21 -43.20
N TYR A 162 -21.01 20.42 -42.46
CA TYR A 162 -19.63 19.99 -42.70
C TYR A 162 -19.28 18.71 -41.93
N ASP A 163 -18.22 18.08 -42.41
CA ASP A 163 -17.76 16.71 -42.22
C ASP A 163 -17.35 16.28 -40.80
N GLU A 164 -17.61 14.99 -40.57
CA GLU A 164 -16.90 14.08 -39.70
C GLU A 164 -15.66 13.55 -40.45
N VAL A 165 -14.46 13.64 -39.86
CA VAL A 165 -13.40 12.64 -40.16
C VAL A 165 -12.53 12.41 -38.93
N ASP A 166 -12.76 11.25 -38.33
CA ASP A 166 -11.82 10.41 -37.59
C ASP A 166 -10.75 9.87 -38.55
N GLU A 167 -9.49 9.76 -38.11
CA GLU A 167 -8.60 8.64 -38.48
C GLU A 167 -7.28 8.72 -37.69
N ARG A 168 -7.23 7.94 -36.60
CA ARG A 168 -6.30 6.80 -36.41
C ARG A 168 -5.14 6.71 -37.42
N GLU A 169 -3.88 6.57 -37.01
CA GLU A 169 -3.22 5.28 -36.73
C GLU A 169 -1.79 5.62 -36.23
N GLN A 170 -1.40 5.22 -35.02
CA GLN A 170 -0.60 4.01 -34.73
C GLN A 170 0.78 3.94 -35.42
N SER A 171 1.86 4.13 -34.65
CA SER A 171 3.13 3.43 -34.85
C SER A 171 4.02 3.48 -33.59
N TRP A 172 3.95 2.42 -32.78
CA TRP A 172 5.04 1.98 -31.89
C TRP A 172 6.16 1.36 -32.78
N HIS A 173 7.48 1.41 -32.52
CA HIS A 173 8.27 0.97 -31.37
C HIS A 173 9.78 1.39 -31.58
N PRO A 174 10.69 1.14 -30.62
CA PRO A 174 11.99 1.82 -30.42
C PRO A 174 13.21 1.06 -30.96
N GLU A 175 14.34 1.75 -31.15
CA GLU A 175 15.68 1.12 -31.20
C GLU A 175 16.77 2.00 -30.56
N CYS A 176 17.56 1.37 -29.68
CA CYS A 176 18.89 1.80 -29.24
C CYS A 176 19.94 1.39 -30.29
N PRO A 177 21.13 2.02 -30.29
CA PRO A 177 22.34 1.27 -30.63
C PRO A 177 23.45 1.38 -29.57
N ASP A 178 24.11 0.23 -29.37
CA ASP A 178 25.39 0.02 -28.70
C ASP A 178 26.55 0.67 -29.46
N ALA A 179 27.53 1.20 -28.71
CA ALA A 179 28.98 1.10 -28.94
C ALA A 179 29.76 1.62 -27.72
#